data_AF-A0A5Q4SCS5-F1
#
_entry.id   AF-A0A5Q4SCS5-F1
#
_cell.length_a   1.000
_cell.length_b   1.000
_cell.length_c   1.000
_cell.angle_alpha   90.00
_cell.angle_beta   90.00
_cell.angle_gamma   90.00
#
_symmetry.space_group_name_H-M   'P 1'
#
loop_
_entity.id
_entity.type
_entity.pdbx_description
1 polymer ?
#
loop_
_entity_poly.entity_id
_entity_poly.type
_entity_poly.pdbx_seq_one_letter_code
_entity_poly.pdbx_strand_id
1 'polypeptide(L)' 'MVVHIFGTPREPSQIAQPYFALPAVLAAAEPVPLRAALDAVWHAVNTYGEHYPELLEEIRSACAEGAGD' A
#
# COMPACT_ATOMS: atom_id res chain seq x y z
N MET A 1 38.81 26.38 -16.36
CA MET A 1 37.48 26.61 -15.74
C MET A 1 36.98 25.27 -15.25
N VAL A 2 37.13 24.99 -13.95
CA VAL A 2 36.67 23.73 -13.33
C VAL A 2 35.24 23.95 -12.87
N VAL A 3 34.30 23.22 -13.45
CA VAL A 3 32.89 23.23 -13.02
C VAL A 3 32.79 22.25 -11.86
N HIS A 4 32.70 22.77 -10.63
CA HIS A 4 32.37 21.96 -9.47
C HIS A 4 30.87 21.71 -9.45
N ILE A 5 30.46 20.47 -9.73
CA ILE A 5 29.08 20.02 -9.53
C ILE A 5 28.90 19.80 -8.02
N PHE A 6 28.54 20.85 -7.28
CA PHE A 6 28.03 20.73 -5.91
C PHE A 6 26.53 20.40 -5.96
N GLY A 7 26.21 19.22 -6.50
CA GLY A 7 24.92 18.60 -6.23
C GLY A 7 25.12 17.69 -5.02
N THR A 8 24.44 17.97 -3.90
CA THR A 8 24.32 16.98 -2.83
C THR A 8 23.82 15.67 -3.44
N PRO A 9 24.38 14.50 -3.09
CA PRO A 9 23.77 13.23 -3.44
C PRO A 9 22.32 13.32 -2.96
N ARG A 10 21.37 13.30 -3.89
CA ARG A 10 19.97 13.21 -3.50
C ARG A 10 19.85 11.82 -2.89
N GLU A 11 19.76 11.76 -1.57
CA GLU A 11 19.35 10.55 -0.85
C GLU A 11 18.21 9.92 -1.66
N PRO A 12 18.24 8.61 -1.97
CA PRO A 12 17.17 7.98 -2.70
C PRO A 12 15.89 8.37 -2.00
N SER A 13 15.01 9.12 -2.69
CA SER A 13 13.78 9.62 -2.10
C SER A 13 13.05 8.40 -1.58
N GLN A 14 13.03 8.21 -0.26
CA GLN A 14 12.38 7.06 0.35
C GLN A 14 10.92 7.20 -0.04
N ILE A 15 10.50 6.37 -1.01
CA ILE A 15 9.12 6.32 -1.45
C ILE A 15 8.31 6.09 -0.18
N ALA A 16 7.39 7.00 0.13
CA ALA A 16 6.61 6.87 1.35
C ALA A 16 5.86 5.53 1.31
N GLN A 17 5.87 4.80 2.41
CA GLN A 17 5.27 3.46 2.53
C GLN A 17 3.83 3.36 1.95
N PRO A 18 2.96 4.38 2.03
CA PRO A 18 1.64 4.34 1.38
C PRO A 18 1.69 4.13 -0.14
N TYR A 19 2.75 4.58 -0.84
CA TYR A 19 2.91 4.34 -2.27
C TYR A 19 3.23 2.86 -2.58
N PHE A 20 3.71 2.08 -1.62
CA PHE A 20 3.87 0.63 -1.81
C PHE A 20 2.53 -0.11 -1.84
N ALA A 21 1.44 0.50 -1.37
CA ALA A 21 0.09 -0.07 -1.46
C ALA A 21 -0.54 0.11 -2.85
N LEU A 22 0.13 0.76 -3.81
CA LEU A 22 -0.37 0.92 -5.18
C LEU A 22 -0.83 -0.40 -5.84
N PRO A 23 -0.13 -1.55 -5.67
CA PRO A 23 -0.62 -2.84 -6.17
C PRO A 23 -1.96 -3.25 -5.56
N ALA A 24 -2.23 -2.91 -4.29
CA ALA A 24 -3.52 -3.18 -3.66
C ALA A 24 -4.64 -2.36 -4.29
N VAL A 25 -4.37 -1.07 -4.59
CA VAL A 25 -5.33 -0.19 -5.26
C VAL A 25 -5.68 -0.69 -6.67
N LEU A 26 -4.66 -1.14 -7.41
CA LEU A 26 -4.88 -1.68 -8.75
C LEU A 26 -5.63 -3.03 -8.70
N ALA A 27 -5.27 -3.92 -7.78
CA ALA A 27 -5.95 -5.20 -7.61
C ALA A 27 -7.43 -5.05 -7.23
N ALA A 28 -7.77 -4.02 -6.44
CA ALA A 28 -9.16 -3.74 -6.06
C ALA A 28 -10.06 -3.34 -7.26
N ALA A 29 -9.48 -2.91 -8.37
CA ALA A 29 -10.22 -2.52 -9.58
C ALA A 29 -10.52 -3.71 -10.52
N GLU A 30 -10.03 -4.91 -10.21
CA GLU A 30 -10.21 -6.09 -11.07
C GLU A 30 -11.68 -6.57 -11.11
N PRO A 31 -12.14 -7.16 -12.23
CA PRO A 31 -13.56 -7.40 -12.49
C PRO A 31 -14.18 -8.57 -11.72
N VAL A 32 -13.37 -9.42 -11.07
CA VAL A 32 -13.85 -10.57 -10.27
C VAL A 32 -13.84 -10.17 -8.79
N PRO A 33 -14.98 -9.78 -8.18
CA PRO A 33 -14.97 -9.00 -6.95
C PRO A 33 -14.31 -9.69 -5.76
N LEU A 34 -14.63 -10.98 -5.53
CA LEU A 34 -14.04 -11.73 -4.42
C LEU A 34 -12.52 -11.88 -4.57
N ARG A 35 -12.05 -12.13 -5.80
CA ARG A 35 -10.63 -12.27 -6.07
C ARG A 35 -9.90 -10.94 -5.96
N ALA A 36 -10.48 -9.87 -6.52
CA ALA A 36 -9.98 -8.51 -6.43
C ALA A 36 -9.77 -8.08 -4.96
N ALA A 37 -10.75 -8.36 -4.09
CA ALA A 37 -10.64 -8.08 -2.67
C ALA A 37 -9.50 -8.86 -1.98
N LEU A 38 -9.37 -10.16 -2.25
CA LEU A 38 -8.31 -10.99 -1.68
C LEU A 38 -6.91 -10.56 -2.15
N ASP A 39 -6.77 -10.27 -3.45
CA ASP A 39 -5.51 -9.80 -4.04
C ASP A 39 -5.13 -8.41 -3.49
N ALA A 40 -6.11 -7.52 -3.30
CA ALA A 40 -5.88 -6.21 -2.68
C ALA A 40 -5.40 -6.33 -1.23
N VAL A 41 -6.06 -7.17 -0.42
CA VAL A 41 -5.65 -7.42 0.98
C VAL A 41 -4.25 -8.03 1.04
N TRP A 42 -3.95 -8.99 0.16
CA TRP A 42 -2.61 -9.59 0.06
C TRP A 42 -1.53 -8.54 -0.20
N HIS A 43 -1.76 -7.63 -1.16
CA HIS A 43 -0.82 -6.56 -1.46
C HIS A 43 -0.68 -5.53 -0.32
N ALA A 44 -1.77 -5.22 0.38
CA ALA A 44 -1.75 -4.31 1.52
C ALA A 44 -0.96 -4.89 2.71
N VAL A 45 -1.15 -6.18 3.02
CA VAL A 45 -0.39 -6.91 4.04
C VAL A 45 1.12 -6.90 3.73
N ASN A 46 1.50 -7.19 2.49
CA ASN A 46 2.90 -7.14 2.06
C ASN A 46 3.51 -5.72 2.18
N THR A 47 2.68 -4.67 2.08
CA THR A 47 3.12 -3.28 2.25
C THR A 47 3.31 -2.89 3.72
N TYR A 48 2.40 -3.36 4.59
CA TYR A 48 2.45 -3.06 6.03
C TYR A 48 3.57 -3.85 6.75
N GLY A 49 4.02 -4.96 6.15
CA GLY A 49 5.09 -5.77 6.72
C GLY A 49 4.66 -6.31 8.09
N GLU A 50 5.52 -6.17 9.09
CA GLU A 50 5.26 -6.67 10.46
C GLU A 50 4.02 -6.05 11.13
N HIS A 51 3.58 -4.87 10.68
CA HIS A 51 2.40 -4.18 11.21
C HIS A 51 1.09 -4.61 10.51
N TYR A 52 1.11 -5.72 9.77
CA TYR A 52 -0.10 -6.24 9.14
C TYR A 52 -1.21 -6.65 10.13
N PRO A 53 -0.95 -7.05 11.40
CA PRO A 53 -2.02 -7.39 12.32
C PRO A 53 -2.96 -6.21 12.59
N GLU A 54 -2.43 -4.99 12.74
CA GLU A 54 -3.21 -3.77 12.93
C GLU A 54 -4.06 -3.46 11.69
N LEU A 55 -3.48 -3.57 10.49
CA LEU A 55 -4.21 -3.40 9.23
C LEU A 55 -5.40 -4.37 9.11
N LEU A 56 -5.21 -5.64 9.50
CA LEU A 56 -6.29 -6.64 9.44
C LEU A 56 -7.40 -6.35 10.45
N GLU A 57 -7.10 -5.73 11.59
CA GLU A 57 -8.11 -5.26 12.53
C GLU A 57 -8.96 -4.14 11.93
N GLU A 58 -8.32 -3.14 11.30
CA GLU A 58 -9.01 -2.04 10.60
C GLU A 58 -9.92 -2.56 9.49
N ILE A 59 -9.43 -3.48 8.64
CA ILE A 59 -10.22 -4.07 7.56
C ILE A 59 -11.45 -4.82 8.13
N ARG A 60 -11.27 -5.60 9.20
CA ARG A 60 -12.40 -6.30 9.85
C ARG A 60 -13.43 -5.33 10.40
N SER A 61 -12.98 -4.23 11.01
CA SER A 61 -13.89 -3.17 11.50
C SER A 61 -14.70 -2.59 10.35
N ALA A 62 -14.05 -2.20 9.25
CA ALA A 62 -14.72 -1.65 8.07
C ALA A 62 -15.71 -2.64 7.43
N CYS A 63 -15.37 -3.94 7.39
CA CYS A 63 -16.29 -4.98 6.90
C CYS A 63 -17.50 -5.18 7.83
N ALA A 64 -17.32 -5.06 9.15
CA ALA A 64 -18.43 -5.17 10.10
C ALA A 64 -19.40 -3.99 9.99
N GLU A 65 -18.89 -2.78 9.71
CA GLU A 65 -19.71 -1.59 9.46
C GLU A 65 -20.56 -1.72 8.19
N GLY A 66 -19.99 -2.28 7.11
CA GLY A 66 -20.69 -2.48 5.84
C GLY A 66 -21.71 -3.63 5.82
N ALA A 67 -21.70 -4.53 6.82
CA ALA A 67 -22.63 -5.65 6.92
C ALA A 67 -23.93 -5.31 7.68
N GLY A 68 -24.06 -4.08 8.20
CA GLY A 68 -25.21 -3.59 8.95
C GLY A 68 -26.24 -2.77 8.14
N ASP A 69 -26.04 -2.63 6.83
CA ASP A 69 -26.97 -2.04 5.84
C ASP A 69 -27.61 -3.16 4.99
#